data_AF-A0A844M9I4-F1
#
_entry.id   AF-A0A844M9I4-F1
#
_cell.length_a   1.000
_cell.length_b   1.000
_cell.length_c   1.000
_cell.angle_alpha   90.00
_cell.angle_beta   90.00
_cell.angle_gamma   90.00
#
_symmetry.space_group_name_H-M   'P 1'
#
loop_
_entity.id
_entity.type
_entity.pdbx_description
1 polymer ?
#
loop_
_entity_poly.entity_id
_entity_poly.type
_entity_poly.pdbx_seq_one_letter_code
_entity_poly.pdbx_strand_id
1 'polypeptide(L)'
;MGNSKILYCRNCASQTNHRKILKYDWGYTCARCGTWQHQSVLLELQQSYAAKSILDAMGDEYVSYCDGELEEFIEASHALNLEFDYQENGDGGYDFMAWNPSEEKIARIVL
;
A
#
# COMPACT_ATOMS: atom_id res chain seq x y z
N MET A 1 11.13 23.04 3.09
CA MET A 1 10.84 21.86 2.24
C MET A 1 10.93 20.62 3.13
N GLY A 2 9.93 19.79 3.41
CA GLY A 2 8.48 19.92 3.38
C GLY A 2 7.95 19.27 4.68
N ASN A 3 7.15 20.00 5.47
CA ASN A 3 6.73 19.59 6.82
C ASN A 3 5.54 18.60 6.81
N SER A 4 5.13 18.15 5.62
CA SER A 4 4.02 17.23 5.41
C SER A 4 4.31 16.26 4.28
N LYS A 5 3.84 15.02 4.42
CA LYS A 5 3.82 13.98 3.37
C LYS A 5 2.42 13.39 3.26
N ILE A 6 2.00 12.96 2.06
CA ILE A 6 0.79 12.14 1.90
C ILE A 6 1.23 10.70 2.11
N LEU A 7 0.69 10.05 3.15
CA LEU A 7 1.02 8.68 3.53
C LEU A 7 -0.26 7.97 3.97
N TYR A 8 -0.29 6.64 3.88
CA TYR A 8 -1.39 5.85 4.39
C TYR A 8 -1.34 5.75 5.92
N CYS A 9 -2.44 6.11 6.58
CA CYS A 9 -2.58 5.97 8.01
C CYS A 9 -3.33 4.68 8.36
N ARG A 10 -2.64 3.70 8.96
CA ARG A 10 -3.26 2.46 9.47
C ARG A 10 -4.45 2.70 10.40
N ASN A 11 -4.39 3.74 11.24
CA ASN A 11 -5.42 3.98 12.25
C ASN A 11 -6.76 4.46 11.67
N CYS A 12 -6.75 5.14 10.53
CA CYS A 12 -7.98 5.59 9.85
C CYS A 12 -8.14 5.01 8.44
N ALA A 13 -7.34 3.99 8.12
CA ALA A 13 -7.30 3.28 6.84
C ALA A 13 -7.39 4.20 5.61
N SER A 14 -6.61 5.28 5.60
CA SER A 14 -6.77 6.33 4.59
C SER A 14 -5.47 7.05 4.30
N GLN A 15 -5.23 7.32 3.01
CA GLN A 15 -4.17 8.23 2.58
C GLN A 15 -4.51 9.67 2.97
N THR A 16 -3.61 10.29 3.72
CA THR A 16 -3.84 11.66 4.19
C THR A 16 -2.52 12.36 4.47
N ASN A 17 -2.60 13.67 4.69
CA ASN A 17 -1.46 14.47 5.08
C ASN A 17 -0.98 14.08 6.48
N HIS A 18 0.31 13.81 6.58
CA HIS A 18 1.02 13.48 7.80
C HIS A 18 2.03 14.59 8.07
N ARG A 19 1.88 15.29 9.19
CA ARG A 19 2.70 16.46 9.54
C ARG A 19 3.75 16.11 10.58
N LYS A 20 4.96 16.65 10.43
CA LYS A 20 5.94 16.62 11.53
C LYS A 20 5.48 17.57 12.64
N ILE A 21 5.46 17.06 13.86
CA ILE A 21 5.29 17.88 15.07
C ILE A 21 6.63 17.97 15.77
N LEU A 22 7.01 19.16 16.24
CA LEU A 22 8.32 19.42 16.86
C LEU A 22 8.62 18.51 18.08
N LYS A 23 7.58 17.90 18.67
CA LYS A 23 7.72 16.99 19.80
C LYS A 23 8.44 15.69 19.44
N TYR A 24 8.31 15.21 18.20
CA TYR A 24 8.85 13.93 17.76
C TYR A 24 9.32 14.03 16.30
N ASP A 25 10.63 14.15 16.09
CA ASP A 25 11.26 14.39 14.78
C ASP A 25 11.37 13.14 13.89
N TRP A 26 11.32 11.96 14.49
CA TRP A 26 11.31 10.60 13.92
C TRP A 26 9.94 10.03 13.52
N GLY A 27 8.89 10.85 13.44
CA GLY A 27 7.59 10.38 13.00
C GLY A 27 6.67 11.48 12.52
N TYR A 28 5.41 11.12 12.26
CA TYR A 28 4.42 12.03 11.73
C TYR A 28 3.08 11.86 12.41
N THR A 29 2.34 12.96 12.54
CA THR A 29 0.96 12.95 13.03
C THR A 29 0.01 13.01 11.84
N CYS A 30 -0.91 12.04 11.77
CA CYS A 30 -2.00 12.01 10.81
C CYS A 30 -2.89 13.26 10.98
N ALA A 31 -3.10 14.03 9.92
CA ALA A 31 -3.95 15.22 9.95
C ALA A 31 -5.43 14.88 10.11
N ARG A 32 -5.85 13.66 9.74
CA ARG A 32 -7.25 13.21 9.83
C ARG A 32 -7.63 12.73 11.23
N CYS A 33 -6.86 11.81 11.81
CA CYS A 33 -7.21 11.19 13.10
C CYS A 33 -6.33 11.63 14.27
N GLY A 34 -5.28 12.43 14.03
CA GLY A 34 -4.38 12.93 15.09
C GLY A 34 -3.41 11.88 15.65
N THR A 35 -3.49 10.63 15.21
CA THR A 35 -2.58 9.56 15.65
C THR A 35 -1.17 9.84 15.16
N TRP A 36 -0.20 9.73 16.07
CA TRP A 36 1.22 9.78 15.72
C TRP A 36 1.70 8.39 15.32
N GLN A 37 2.43 8.30 14.22
CA GLN A 37 3.02 7.07 13.71
C GLN A 37 4.51 7.29 13.45
N HIS A 38 5.33 6.33 13.87
CA HIS A 38 6.77 6.37 13.64
C HIS A 38 7.07 6.24 12.14
N GLN A 39 8.14 6.89 11.66
CA GLN A 39 8.46 6.93 10.24
C GLN A 39 8.71 5.54 9.64
N SER A 40 9.28 4.60 10.42
CA SER A 40 9.49 3.22 9.93
C SER A 40 8.18 2.53 9.58
N VAL A 41 7.13 2.68 10.40
CA VAL A 41 5.81 2.06 10.17
C VAL A 41 5.17 2.60 8.88
N LEU A 42 5.37 3.89 8.61
CA LEU A 42 4.83 4.53 7.41
C LEU A 42 5.57 4.10 6.13
N LEU A 43 6.87 3.78 6.24
CA LEU A 43 7.68 3.31 5.11
C LEU A 43 7.54 1.80 4.87
N GLU A 44 7.37 1.02 5.93
CA GLU A 44 7.23 -0.44 5.90
C GLU A 44 6.10 -0.88 4.96
N LEU A 45 5.00 -0.13 4.91
CA LEU A 45 3.88 -0.42 4.02
C LEU A 45 4.18 -0.23 2.54
N GLN A 46 4.96 0.79 2.20
CA GLN A 46 5.34 1.09 0.83
C GLN A 46 6.54 0.26 0.37
N GLN A 47 7.19 -0.43 1.30
CA GLN A 47 8.38 -1.25 1.08
C GLN A 47 8.16 -2.71 1.49
N SER A 48 6.91 -3.10 1.76
CA SER A 48 6.55 -4.45 2.16
C SER A 48 6.78 -5.41 0.99
N TYR A 49 6.85 -6.71 1.32
CA TYR A 49 6.91 -7.76 0.30
C TYR A 49 5.75 -7.63 -0.68
N ALA A 50 4.51 -7.49 -0.18
CA ALA A 50 3.32 -7.30 -1.01
C ALA A 50 3.41 -6.05 -1.91
N ALA A 51 3.85 -4.90 -1.37
CA ALA A 51 4.03 -3.68 -2.16
C ALA A 51 5.06 -3.87 -3.27
N LYS A 52 6.17 -4.54 -2.97
CA LYS A 52 7.20 -4.86 -3.97
C LYS A 52 6.64 -5.81 -5.04
N SER A 53 5.93 -6.87 -4.66
CA SER A 53 5.33 -7.82 -5.61
C SER A 53 4.32 -7.13 -6.54
N ILE A 54 3.51 -6.20 -6.03
CA ILE A 54 2.60 -5.39 -6.87
C ILE A 54 3.36 -4.54 -7.87
N LEU A 55 4.41 -3.83 -7.43
CA LEU A 55 5.19 -2.97 -8.30
C LEU A 55 5.99 -3.74 -9.34
N ASP A 56 6.55 -4.89 -8.98
CA ASP A 56 7.32 -5.75 -9.87
C ASP A 56 6.42 -6.39 -10.95
N ALA A 57 5.17 -6.72 -10.61
CA ALA A 57 4.18 -7.25 -11.57
C ALA A 57 3.49 -6.16 -12.42
N MET A 58 3.71 -4.88 -12.12
CA MET A 58 2.97 -3.77 -12.73
C MET A 58 3.34 -3.56 -14.20
N GLY A 59 2.39 -3.85 -15.10
CA GLY A 59 2.62 -3.77 -16.54
C GLY A 59 3.39 -4.96 -17.10
N ASP A 60 3.52 -6.04 -16.33
CA ASP A 60 3.97 -7.33 -16.84
C ASP A 60 2.85 -7.96 -17.70
N GLU A 61 3.24 -8.64 -18.78
CA GLU A 61 2.31 -9.41 -19.61
C GLU A 61 1.91 -10.73 -18.93
N TYR A 62 2.71 -11.18 -17.95
CA TYR A 62 2.50 -12.43 -17.22
C TYR A 62 1.84 -12.25 -15.85
N VAL A 63 1.26 -13.34 -15.36
CA VAL A 63 0.70 -13.45 -14.01
C VAL A 63 1.83 -13.79 -13.04
N SER A 64 1.96 -13.01 -11.96
CA SER A 64 2.89 -13.28 -10.86
C SER A 64 2.26 -14.23 -9.84
N TYR A 65 3.05 -15.07 -9.18
CA TYR A 65 2.60 -15.96 -8.10
C TYR A 65 3.35 -15.59 -6.82
N CYS A 66 2.63 -15.42 -5.71
CA CYS A 66 3.18 -14.91 -4.46
C CYS A 66 2.55 -15.59 -3.25
N ASP A 67 3.36 -16.07 -2.30
CA ASP A 67 2.87 -16.69 -1.05
C ASP A 67 2.43 -15.67 0.02
N GLY A 68 1.83 -14.54 -0.38
CA GLY A 68 1.42 -13.48 0.55
C GLY A 68 -0.07 -13.48 0.83
N GLU A 69 -0.48 -12.95 1.98
CA GLU A 69 -1.89 -12.94 2.39
C GLU A 69 -2.67 -11.80 1.74
N LEU A 70 -3.96 -12.00 1.48
CA LEU A 70 -4.82 -11.02 0.81
C LEU A 70 -4.83 -9.65 1.53
N GLU A 71 -4.89 -9.65 2.87
CA GLU A 71 -4.90 -8.41 3.65
C GLU A 71 -3.63 -7.57 3.44
N GLU A 72 -2.48 -8.21 3.22
CA GLU A 72 -1.21 -7.53 2.98
C GLU A 72 -1.23 -6.81 1.62
N PHE A 73 -1.83 -7.43 0.60
CA PHE A 73 -1.96 -6.88 -0.75
C PHE A 73 -2.99 -5.75 -0.83
N ILE A 74 -4.09 -5.85 -0.07
CA ILE A 74 -5.06 -4.76 0.10
C ILE A 74 -4.39 -3.56 0.77
N GLU A 75 -3.68 -3.78 1.88
CA GLU A 75 -3.01 -2.71 2.61
C GLU A 75 -1.91 -2.05 1.76
N ALA A 76 -1.13 -2.85 1.03
CA ALA A 76 -0.11 -2.37 0.12
C ALA A 76 -0.70 -1.53 -1.03
N SER A 77 -1.80 -1.98 -1.64
CA SER A 77 -2.46 -1.23 -2.73
C SER A 77 -2.96 0.12 -2.26
N HIS A 78 -3.58 0.18 -1.07
CA HIS A 78 -3.92 1.46 -0.45
C HIS A 78 -2.71 2.32 -0.12
N ALA A 79 -1.59 1.72 0.31
CA ALA A 79 -0.36 2.46 0.59
C ALA A 79 0.33 3.02 -0.67
N LEU A 80 0.17 2.33 -1.81
CA LEU A 80 0.70 2.70 -3.13
C LEU A 80 -0.24 3.60 -3.94
N ASN A 81 -1.44 3.91 -3.43
CA ASN A 81 -2.48 4.67 -4.15
C ASN A 81 -2.94 3.96 -5.43
N LEU A 82 -3.15 2.65 -5.35
CA LEU A 82 -3.66 1.84 -6.44
C LEU A 82 -5.12 1.48 -6.18
N GLU A 83 -5.88 1.35 -7.27
CA GLU A 83 -7.14 0.61 -7.25
C GLU A 83 -6.82 -0.88 -7.34
N PHE A 84 -7.70 -1.72 -6.81
CA PHE A 84 -7.52 -3.15 -6.82
C PHE A 84 -8.87 -3.88 -6.81
N ASP A 85 -8.83 -5.13 -7.24
CA ASP A 85 -9.93 -6.09 -7.17
C ASP A 85 -9.36 -7.49 -6.89
N TYR A 86 -10.16 -8.39 -6.34
CA TYR A 86 -9.73 -9.75 -6.04
C TYR A 86 -10.88 -10.75 -6.07
N GLN A 87 -10.56 -12.01 -6.39
CA GLN A 87 -11.51 -13.11 -6.43
C GLN A 87 -10.88 -14.37 -5.83
N GLU A 88 -11.64 -15.14 -5.04
CA GLU A 88 -11.21 -16.48 -4.60
C GLU A 88 -10.98 -17.39 -5.82
N ASN A 89 -9.84 -18.09 -5.82
CA ASN A 89 -9.51 -19.05 -6.86
C ASN A 89 -9.83 -20.50 -6.43
N GLY A 90 -9.74 -21.44 -7.37
CA GLY A 90 -10.10 -22.85 -7.16
C GLY A 90 -9.17 -23.62 -6.22
N ASP A 91 -8.02 -23.05 -5.87
CA ASP A 91 -6.98 -23.68 -5.05
C ASP A 91 -7.00 -23.19 -3.60
N GLY A 92 -7.99 -22.37 -3.23
CA GLY A 92 -8.14 -21.81 -1.87
C GLY A 92 -7.32 -20.55 -1.61
N GLY A 93 -6.76 -19.94 -2.67
CA GLY A 93 -6.09 -18.64 -2.66
C GLY A 93 -6.90 -17.55 -3.36
N TYR A 94 -6.23 -16.50 -3.85
CA TYR A 94 -6.90 -15.37 -4.50
C TYR A 94 -6.22 -14.94 -5.80
N ASP A 95 -7.01 -14.68 -6.83
CA ASP A 95 -6.58 -13.90 -7.99
C ASP A 95 -6.71 -12.41 -7.62
N PHE A 96 -5.59 -11.72 -7.51
CA PHE A 96 -5.47 -10.32 -7.12
C PHE A 96 -5.04 -9.45 -8.30
N MET A 97 -5.70 -8.31 -8.48
CA MET A 97 -5.38 -7.34 -9.52
C MET A 97 -5.26 -5.94 -8.92
N ALA A 98 -4.20 -5.22 -9.27
CA ALA A 98 -4.05 -3.81 -8.89
C ALA A 98 -3.62 -2.96 -10.08
N TRP A 99 -4.10 -1.72 -10.15
CA TRP A 99 -3.78 -0.79 -11.24
C TRP A 99 -3.74 0.65 -10.74
N ASN A 100 -2.99 1.47 -11.47
CA ASN A 100 -3.03 2.92 -11.27
C ASN A 100 -4.08 3.50 -12.21
N PRO A 101 -5.15 4.17 -11.74
CA PRO A 101 -6.18 4.73 -12.63
C PRO A 101 -5.65 5.81 -13.59
N SER A 102 -4.44 6.33 -13.36
CA SER A 102 -3.76 7.29 -14.23
C SER A 102 -2.79 6.66 -15.24
N GLU A 103 -2.47 5.36 -15.12
CA GLU A 103 -1.58 4.64 -16.04
C GLU A 103 -2.28 3.39 -16.59
N GLU A 104 -2.01 3.00 -17.83
CA GLU A 104 -2.58 1.76 -18.42
C GLU A 104 -1.85 0.48 -17.96
N LYS A 105 -1.24 0.51 -16.77
CA LYS A 105 -0.50 -0.64 -16.22
C LYS A 105 -1.31 -1.35 -15.15
N ILE A 106 -1.28 -2.67 -15.24
CA ILE A 106 -2.02 -3.57 -14.36
C ILE A 106 -1.02 -4.60 -13.83
N ALA A 107 -1.10 -4.88 -12.53
CA ALA A 107 -0.46 -6.02 -11.88
C ALA A 107 -1.50 -7.13 -11.73
N ARG A 108 -1.15 -8.36 -12.17
CA ARG A 108 -1.97 -9.57 -12.00
C ARG A 108 -1.19 -10.58 -11.17
N ILE A 109 -1.75 -10.97 -10.04
CA ILE A 109 -1.03 -11.74 -9.02
C ILE A 109 -1.94 -12.85 -8.49
N VAL A 110 -1.44 -14.06 -8.40
CA VAL A 110 -2.09 -15.17 -7.69
C VAL A 110 -1.45 -15.29 -6.32
N LEU A 111 -2.29 -15.19 -5.29
CA LEU A 111 -1.97 -15.36 -3.88
C LEU A 111 -2.32 -16.78 -3.43
#